data_AF-A0A3E0PWR6-F1
#
_entry.id   AF-A0A3E0PWR6-F1
#
_cell.length_a   1.000
_cell.length_b   1.000
_cell.length_c   1.000
_cell.angle_alpha   90.00
_cell.angle_beta   90.00
_cell.angle_gamma   90.00
#
_symmetry.space_group_name_H-M   'P 1'
#
loop_
_entity.id
_entity.type
_entity.pdbx_description
1 polymer ?
#
loop_
_entity_poly.entity_id
_entity_poly.type
_entity_poly.pdbx_seq_one_letter_code
_entity_poly.pdbx_strand_id
1 'polypeptide(L)'
;MLRLTQFGLVCSIGFSLCGCGGTSSPEVSDSAGPPDGPASAESVQTAGTNEPADAASPAAPSEADEPRGFDTPEAAFSAMRDAVGEKDWEQAVDCLTDESQDMMAGGLVLVAGLMAAFGGEEMQGVQAVFQKHGVDAAPSGFPPQGSEPGEAPETPVIEDKAAFIADLLTELEQVGEGFDEGPAQWGEAELSDLTIEGERANGTLTLLEDGEEKTEEIEFAQVEGRWLVDFSSDIFTQDGEPGFTLDSASSGAPNDDLQTDLPEEELQEGLDLDLTVSREPPFGLFGDFPEGAVYGKLDLVGEVIDGGFAYGHFTLETVEDDQGNSLELAAPVKDKFDKEFGDRFVELDQFFLDEPSTLSILFVLEKPGDDATALARVAGSLKIKARTTFVVPDALGKLGEPLTEPEELVEQGQLTLEGPDADEAEHGLAVEFEGPDDVLHEAALLDGAGERIGSGSFNFSTGSRTRIVLQSDEPLPDDLQVRITLAGNERTLFVPLDFEDVPIVDEQ
;
A
#
# COMPACT_ATOMS: atom_id res chain seq x y z
N MET A 1 -37.23 14.33 -5.86
CA MET A 1 -37.62 12.91 -5.71
C MET A 1 -36.37 12.09 -5.91
N LEU A 2 -35.57 11.92 -4.85
CA LEU A 2 -34.45 10.97 -4.85
C LEU A 2 -35.01 9.61 -4.42
N ARG A 3 -34.69 8.57 -5.19
CA ARG A 3 -34.83 7.18 -4.74
C ARG A 3 -33.45 6.72 -4.28
N LEU A 4 -33.36 6.40 -3.00
CA LEU A 4 -32.33 5.55 -2.41
C LEU A 4 -32.48 4.15 -3.01
N THR A 5 -31.39 3.56 -3.51
CA THR A 5 -31.33 2.14 -3.86
C THR A 5 -30.51 1.45 -2.77
N GLN A 6 -31.09 0.44 -2.13
CA GLN A 6 -30.47 -0.38 -1.10
C GLN A 6 -29.42 -1.31 -1.75
N PHE A 7 -28.21 -1.31 -1.22
CA PHE A 7 -27.27 -2.43 -1.36
C PHE A 7 -27.72 -3.56 -0.43
N GLY A 8 -27.82 -4.77 -0.97
CA GLY A 8 -28.09 -5.98 -0.21
C GLY A 8 -27.06 -7.02 -0.58
N LEU A 9 -26.03 -7.16 0.25
CA LEU A 9 -25.06 -8.25 0.19
C LEU A 9 -25.77 -9.54 0.64
N VAL A 10 -25.79 -10.57 -0.21
CA VAL A 10 -26.31 -11.90 0.11
C VAL A 10 -25.12 -12.85 0.23
N CYS A 11 -24.64 -13.08 1.44
CA CYS A 11 -23.65 -14.13 1.72
C CYS A 11 -24.34 -15.50 1.60
N SER A 12 -23.95 -16.29 0.59
CA SER A 12 -24.38 -17.67 0.44
C SER A 12 -23.47 -18.59 1.26
N ILE A 13 -24.04 -19.23 2.27
CA ILE A 13 -23.38 -20.22 3.14
C ILE A 13 -23.36 -21.58 2.42
N GLY A 14 -22.17 -22.05 2.03
CA GLY A 14 -21.94 -23.40 1.52
C GLY A 14 -21.61 -24.39 2.64
N PHE A 15 -22.60 -25.16 3.10
CA PHE A 15 -22.40 -26.30 4.00
C PHE A 15 -21.78 -27.48 3.22
N SER A 16 -20.54 -27.86 3.56
CA SER A 16 -19.95 -29.13 3.11
C SER A 16 -20.40 -30.27 4.04
N LEU A 17 -21.27 -31.13 3.53
CA LEU A 17 -21.65 -32.39 4.18
C LEU A 17 -20.98 -33.56 3.45
N CYS A 18 -20.03 -34.21 4.11
CA CYS A 18 -19.60 -35.56 3.75
C CYS A 18 -20.79 -36.53 3.82
N GLY A 19 -21.01 -37.30 2.76
CA GLY A 19 -22.00 -38.37 2.72
C GLY A 19 -21.64 -39.47 1.72
N CYS A 20 -21.14 -40.59 2.23
CA CYS A 20 -21.01 -41.83 1.47
C CYS A 20 -22.38 -42.47 1.17
N GLY A 21 -22.56 -42.95 -0.07
CA GLY A 21 -23.27 -44.21 -0.35
C GLY A 21 -24.64 -44.16 -1.04
N GLY A 22 -24.78 -45.00 -2.08
CA GLY A 22 -25.94 -45.91 -2.18
C GLY A 22 -27.10 -45.53 -3.12
N THR A 23 -27.04 -46.05 -4.34
CA THR A 23 -28.11 -46.63 -5.20
C THR A 23 -29.61 -46.33 -4.95
N SER A 24 -30.29 -46.05 -6.07
CA SER A 24 -31.62 -46.52 -6.53
C SER A 24 -32.77 -45.50 -6.74
N SER A 25 -33.40 -45.67 -7.91
CA SER A 25 -34.50 -45.02 -8.66
C SER A 25 -35.84 -44.72 -7.92
N PRO A 26 -36.96 -44.37 -8.61
CA PRO A 26 -37.27 -43.23 -9.51
C PRO A 26 -38.60 -42.50 -9.16
N GLU A 27 -38.94 -41.44 -9.91
CA GLU A 27 -40.26 -40.85 -10.27
C GLU A 27 -41.47 -40.87 -9.29
N VAL A 28 -42.15 -39.70 -9.16
CA VAL A 28 -43.59 -39.44 -9.51
C VAL A 28 -44.25 -38.35 -8.63
N SER A 29 -44.84 -37.36 -9.34
CA SER A 29 -46.05 -36.52 -9.11
C SER A 29 -46.26 -35.56 -7.93
N ASP A 30 -46.52 -34.29 -8.33
CA ASP A 30 -47.75 -33.49 -8.14
C ASP A 30 -48.65 -33.74 -6.92
N SER A 31 -48.93 -32.68 -6.13
CA SER A 31 -50.31 -32.23 -5.90
C SER A 31 -50.38 -30.87 -5.17
N ALA A 32 -51.38 -30.11 -5.59
CA ALA A 32 -51.76 -28.75 -5.21
C ALA A 32 -52.28 -28.53 -3.77
N GLY A 33 -52.16 -27.28 -3.32
CA GLY A 33 -53.32 -26.47 -2.89
C GLY A 33 -53.62 -26.32 -1.37
N PRO A 34 -54.05 -25.13 -0.90
CA PRO A 34 -54.12 -24.70 0.52
C PRO A 34 -55.53 -24.92 1.14
N PRO A 35 -55.84 -24.57 2.43
CA PRO A 35 -56.15 -23.18 2.85
C PRO A 35 -55.99 -22.79 4.36
N ASP A 36 -56.06 -21.47 4.61
CA ASP A 36 -56.62 -20.70 5.75
C ASP A 36 -56.24 -20.96 7.25
N GLY A 37 -56.04 -19.84 7.97
CA GLY A 37 -55.63 -19.70 9.40
C GLY A 37 -56.69 -20.05 10.47
N PRO A 38 -56.82 -19.38 11.65
CA PRO A 38 -56.14 -18.18 12.20
C PRO A 38 -55.70 -18.32 13.69
N ALA A 39 -55.26 -17.20 14.30
CA ALA A 39 -55.54 -16.75 15.69
C ALA A 39 -54.33 -16.41 16.61
N SER A 40 -54.29 -15.11 16.92
CA SER A 40 -53.82 -14.37 18.09
C SER A 40 -53.38 -15.08 19.39
N ALA A 41 -52.30 -14.57 19.98
CA ALA A 41 -52.13 -14.26 21.42
C ALA A 41 -50.94 -13.27 21.56
N GLU A 42 -51.14 -12.00 21.90
CA GLU A 42 -51.13 -11.43 23.26
C GLU A 42 -49.98 -11.91 24.18
N SER A 43 -49.01 -11.02 24.44
CA SER A 43 -48.17 -10.99 25.66
C SER A 43 -47.53 -9.59 25.75
N VAL A 44 -48.18 -8.66 26.45
CA VAL A 44 -47.88 -8.22 27.83
C VAL A 44 -46.54 -7.49 27.96
N GLN A 45 -46.63 -6.16 27.85
CA GLN A 45 -45.67 -5.21 28.42
C GLN A 45 -45.69 -5.34 29.95
N THR A 46 -44.52 -5.54 30.56
CA THR A 46 -44.31 -5.25 31.97
C THR A 46 -43.34 -4.08 32.09
N ALA A 47 -43.88 -2.97 32.58
CA ALA A 47 -43.12 -1.82 33.03
C ALA A 47 -42.40 -2.18 34.33
N GLY A 48 -41.07 -2.16 34.29
CA GLY A 48 -40.19 -2.27 35.45
C GLY A 48 -39.64 -0.90 35.83
N THR A 49 -39.84 -0.56 37.10
CA THR A 49 -39.57 0.71 37.77
C THR A 49 -38.09 1.10 37.77
N ASN A 50 -37.79 2.35 37.36
CA ASN A 50 -36.50 3.00 37.61
C ASN A 50 -36.36 3.33 39.10
N GLU A 51 -35.40 2.68 39.75
CA GLU A 51 -34.92 3.03 41.09
C GLU A 51 -33.54 3.69 40.94
N PRO A 52 -33.29 4.88 41.51
CA PRO A 52 -32.02 5.57 41.36
C PRO A 52 -30.98 4.92 42.28
N ALA A 53 -29.96 4.29 41.69
CA ALA A 53 -28.86 3.70 42.42
C ALA A 53 -28.01 4.79 43.10
N ASP A 54 -27.75 4.49 44.36
CA ASP A 54 -27.11 5.28 45.39
C ASP A 54 -25.62 5.58 45.12
N ALA A 55 -25.12 6.53 45.90
CA ALA A 55 -23.79 7.11 45.83
C ALA A 55 -22.63 6.09 45.73
N ALA A 56 -21.65 6.44 44.90
CA ALA A 56 -20.36 5.79 44.77
C ALA A 56 -19.72 5.52 46.13
N SER A 57 -19.61 4.23 46.46
CA SER A 57 -18.76 3.74 47.53
C SER A 57 -17.30 3.90 47.09
N PRO A 58 -16.41 4.48 47.90
CA PRO A 58 -15.00 4.64 47.54
C PRO A 58 -14.39 3.25 47.30
N ALA A 59 -13.79 3.06 46.12
CA ALA A 59 -13.08 1.85 45.75
C ALA A 59 -12.03 1.52 46.82
N ALA A 60 -12.03 0.27 47.27
CA ALA A 60 -10.97 -0.24 48.12
C ALA A 60 -9.63 -0.11 47.37
N PRO A 61 -8.51 0.18 48.05
CA PRO A 61 -7.20 0.22 47.42
C PRO A 61 -6.94 -1.12 46.72
N SER A 62 -6.71 -1.07 45.40
CA SER A 62 -6.33 -2.20 44.56
C SER A 62 -5.17 -2.94 45.22
N GLU A 63 -5.22 -4.27 45.21
CA GLU A 63 -4.09 -5.10 45.63
C GLU A 63 -2.88 -4.67 44.79
N ALA A 64 -1.72 -4.48 45.44
CA ALA A 64 -0.53 -4.02 44.74
C ALA A 64 -0.17 -5.06 43.68
N ASP A 65 -0.28 -4.67 42.40
CA ASP A 65 0.05 -5.51 41.26
C ASP A 65 1.47 -6.04 41.43
N GLU A 66 1.65 -7.35 41.27
CA GLU A 66 2.98 -7.95 41.34
C GLU A 66 3.84 -7.36 40.21
N PRO A 67 5.13 -7.07 40.48
CA PRO A 67 5.99 -6.45 39.48
C PRO A 67 6.12 -7.36 38.25
N ARG A 68 5.84 -6.77 37.08
CA ARG A 68 5.87 -7.44 35.77
C ARG A 68 7.27 -7.92 35.39
N GLY A 69 7.34 -8.96 34.54
CA GLY A 69 8.59 -9.47 33.96
C GLY A 69 9.18 -10.70 34.65
N PHE A 70 10.39 -11.08 34.25
CA PHE A 70 10.95 -12.42 34.50
C PHE A 70 12.31 -12.40 35.23
N ASP A 71 12.74 -13.55 35.75
CA ASP A 71 14.00 -13.65 36.49
C ASP A 71 15.25 -13.53 35.59
N THR A 72 15.14 -13.92 34.31
CA THR A 72 16.24 -13.87 33.33
C THR A 72 15.72 -13.46 31.93
N PRO A 73 16.59 -12.95 31.03
CA PRO A 73 16.20 -12.64 29.66
C PRO A 73 15.66 -13.86 28.90
N GLU A 74 16.24 -15.04 29.10
CA GLU A 74 15.77 -16.28 28.45
C GLU A 74 14.35 -16.66 28.90
N ALA A 75 14.02 -16.38 30.16
CA ALA A 75 12.67 -16.62 30.67
C ALA A 75 11.67 -15.61 30.08
N ALA A 76 12.07 -14.35 29.90
CA ALA A 76 11.25 -13.35 29.20
C ALA A 76 11.02 -13.72 27.73
N PHE A 77 12.08 -14.13 27.04
CA PHE A 77 11.99 -14.62 25.66
C PHE A 77 11.06 -15.83 25.56
N SER A 78 11.26 -16.85 26.39
CA SER A 78 10.42 -18.06 26.32
C SER A 78 8.95 -17.73 26.58
N ALA A 79 8.66 -16.86 27.55
CA ALA A 79 7.29 -16.46 27.84
C ALA A 79 6.65 -15.72 26.67
N MET A 80 7.37 -14.79 26.05
CA MET A 80 6.89 -14.08 24.86
C MET A 80 6.68 -15.04 23.68
N ARG A 81 7.67 -15.89 23.39
CA ARG A 81 7.61 -16.91 22.33
C ARG A 81 6.39 -17.82 22.50
N ASP A 82 6.20 -18.33 23.71
CA ASP A 82 5.09 -19.24 24.03
C ASP A 82 3.74 -18.51 23.90
N ALA A 83 3.65 -17.27 24.41
CA ALA A 83 2.43 -16.46 24.29
C ALA A 83 2.07 -16.16 22.83
N VAL A 84 3.04 -15.76 22.01
CA VAL A 84 2.82 -15.50 20.58
C VAL A 84 2.44 -16.78 19.83
N GLY A 85 3.11 -17.91 20.10
CA GLY A 85 2.75 -19.20 19.52
C GLY A 85 1.35 -19.69 19.91
N GLU A 86 0.88 -19.32 21.09
CA GLU A 86 -0.49 -19.59 21.56
C GLU A 86 -1.50 -18.52 21.14
N LYS A 87 -1.07 -17.46 20.42
CA LYS A 87 -1.88 -16.29 20.05
C LYS A 87 -2.48 -15.57 21.27
N ASP A 88 -1.78 -15.65 22.41
CA ASP A 88 -2.10 -14.92 23.64
C ASP A 88 -1.43 -13.54 23.60
N TRP A 89 -2.05 -12.63 22.84
CA TRP A 89 -1.51 -11.28 22.62
C TRP A 89 -1.41 -10.46 23.91
N GLU A 90 -2.28 -10.71 24.89
CA GLU A 90 -2.22 -10.06 26.20
C GLU A 90 -0.93 -10.45 26.94
N GLN A 91 -0.66 -11.76 27.04
CA GLN A 91 0.55 -12.26 27.69
C GLN A 91 1.83 -11.89 26.93
N ALA A 92 1.77 -11.83 25.60
CA ALA A 92 2.90 -11.42 24.77
C ALA A 92 3.29 -9.95 25.04
N VAL A 93 2.31 -9.05 25.07
CA VAL A 93 2.54 -7.63 25.33
C VAL A 93 3.01 -7.38 26.76
N ASP A 94 2.55 -8.20 27.71
CA ASP A 94 3.04 -8.20 29.10
C ASP A 94 4.53 -8.57 29.23
N CYS A 95 5.15 -9.11 28.19
CA CYS A 95 6.59 -9.38 28.16
C CYS A 95 7.45 -8.19 27.70
N LEU A 96 6.85 -7.11 27.19
CA LEU A 96 7.55 -5.96 26.59
C LEU A 96 7.88 -4.85 27.60
N THR A 97 8.94 -4.05 27.47
CA THR A 97 9.10 -2.84 28.31
C THR A 97 7.95 -1.84 28.08
N ASP A 98 7.69 -0.95 29.04
CA ASP A 98 6.66 0.11 28.86
C ASP A 98 7.00 0.98 27.63
N GLU A 99 8.28 1.28 27.41
CA GLU A 99 8.75 2.02 26.23
C GLU A 99 8.49 1.26 24.93
N SER A 100 8.68 -0.06 24.91
CA SER A 100 8.34 -0.91 23.77
C SER A 100 6.84 -0.97 23.50
N GLN A 101 6.02 -1.00 24.55
CA GLN A 101 4.56 -0.91 24.41
C GLN A 101 4.15 0.45 23.81
N ASP A 102 4.81 1.54 24.19
CA ASP A 102 4.53 2.87 23.65
C ASP A 102 4.83 2.94 22.15
N MET A 103 5.99 2.42 21.73
CA MET A 103 6.37 2.37 20.32
C MET A 103 5.44 1.46 19.51
N MET A 104 5.13 0.27 20.02
CA MET A 104 4.25 -0.69 19.35
C MET A 104 2.83 -0.13 19.21
N ALA A 105 2.27 0.47 20.27
CA ALA A 105 0.96 1.11 20.21
C ALA A 105 0.94 2.25 19.20
N GLY A 106 1.97 3.11 19.17
CA GLY A 106 2.08 4.20 18.19
C GLY A 106 2.15 3.71 16.74
N GLY A 107 2.99 2.71 16.47
CA GLY A 107 3.10 2.10 15.14
C GLY A 107 1.80 1.43 14.69
N LEU A 108 1.13 0.70 15.58
CA LEU A 108 -0.13 0.05 15.27
C LEU A 108 -1.27 1.05 15.02
N VAL A 109 -1.34 2.16 15.76
CA VAL A 109 -2.30 3.24 15.46
C VAL A 109 -2.10 3.77 14.05
N LEU A 110 -0.85 3.99 13.62
CA LEU A 110 -0.53 4.50 12.29
C LEU A 110 -0.95 3.51 11.20
N VAL A 111 -0.48 2.26 11.28
CA VAL A 111 -0.74 1.24 10.25
C VAL A 111 -2.21 0.85 10.21
N ALA A 112 -2.80 0.51 11.35
CA ALA A 112 -4.21 0.10 11.41
C ALA A 112 -5.16 1.27 11.11
N GLY A 113 -4.76 2.51 11.43
CA GLY A 113 -5.51 3.71 11.05
C GLY A 113 -5.51 3.96 9.54
N LEU A 114 -4.38 3.74 8.88
CA LEU A 114 -4.30 3.79 7.43
C LEU A 114 -5.19 2.70 6.80
N MET A 115 -5.05 1.45 7.25
CA MET A 115 -5.88 0.35 6.77
C MET A 115 -7.37 0.62 7.02
N ALA A 116 -7.76 1.14 8.18
CA ALA A 116 -9.17 1.42 8.48
C ALA A 116 -9.75 2.61 7.70
N ALA A 117 -8.91 3.54 7.25
CA ALA A 117 -9.32 4.68 6.44
C ALA A 117 -9.56 4.31 4.97
N PHE A 118 -8.79 3.35 4.45
CA PHE A 118 -8.84 2.92 3.05
C PHE A 118 -9.54 1.58 2.84
N GLY A 119 -9.65 0.76 3.88
CA GLY A 119 -10.35 -0.52 3.83
C GLY A 119 -11.87 -0.38 3.93
N GLY A 120 -12.57 -1.40 3.45
CA GLY A 120 -14.02 -1.48 3.39
C GLY A 120 -14.68 -1.93 4.70
N GLU A 121 -15.81 -2.63 4.59
CA GLU A 121 -16.58 -3.11 5.74
C GLU A 121 -15.81 -4.11 6.62
N GLU A 122 -14.79 -4.77 6.07
CA GLU A 122 -13.88 -5.68 6.75
C GLU A 122 -13.08 -5.02 7.88
N MET A 123 -12.87 -3.70 7.83
CA MET A 123 -12.10 -2.97 8.86
C MET A 123 -12.95 -2.51 10.05
N GLN A 124 -14.23 -2.89 10.14
CA GLN A 124 -15.10 -2.48 11.24
C GLN A 124 -14.62 -2.96 12.61
N GLY A 125 -13.96 -4.14 12.67
CA GLY A 125 -13.35 -4.67 13.90
C GLY A 125 -12.26 -3.75 14.45
N VAL A 126 -11.34 -3.33 13.58
CA VAL A 126 -10.28 -2.37 13.92
C VAL A 126 -10.84 -1.03 14.41
N GLN A 127 -11.86 -0.49 13.74
CA GLN A 127 -12.52 0.75 14.18
C GLN A 127 -13.19 0.60 15.57
N ALA A 128 -13.74 -0.58 15.88
CA ALA A 128 -14.33 -0.85 17.18
C ALA A 128 -13.27 -0.89 18.30
N VAL A 129 -12.08 -1.44 18.02
CA VAL A 129 -10.94 -1.43 18.96
C VAL A 129 -10.48 0.00 19.23
N PHE A 130 -10.34 0.82 18.19
CA PHE A 130 -10.00 2.24 18.34
C PHE A 130 -10.99 2.98 19.24
N GLN A 131 -12.29 2.81 19.00
CA GLN A 131 -13.33 3.42 19.85
C GLN A 131 -13.29 2.90 21.29
N LYS A 132 -13.04 1.59 21.50
CA LYS A 132 -12.93 0.98 22.83
C LYS A 132 -11.83 1.63 23.66
N HIS A 133 -10.70 1.97 23.03
CA HIS A 133 -9.51 2.52 23.67
C HIS A 133 -9.38 4.05 23.57
N GLY A 134 -10.42 4.74 23.09
CA GLY A 134 -10.42 6.20 22.98
C GLY A 134 -9.45 6.75 21.94
N VAL A 135 -9.06 5.93 20.96
CA VAL A 135 -8.26 6.35 19.80
C VAL A 135 -9.21 6.82 18.72
N ASP A 136 -9.03 8.05 18.24
CA ASP A 136 -9.78 8.54 17.08
C ASP A 136 -9.30 7.81 15.82
N ALA A 137 -10.20 7.08 15.17
CA ALA A 137 -9.89 6.13 14.10
C ALA A 137 -9.31 6.74 12.83
N ALA A 138 -9.41 8.06 12.69
CA ALA A 138 -8.65 8.80 11.71
C ALA A 138 -7.48 9.44 12.46
N PRO A 139 -6.28 8.82 12.47
CA PRO A 139 -5.11 9.66 12.62
C PRO A 139 -5.23 10.68 11.48
N SER A 140 -5.46 11.94 11.80
CA SER A 140 -5.09 13.05 10.92
C SER A 140 -3.56 13.12 10.79
N GLY A 141 -2.92 11.95 10.65
CA GLY A 141 -1.48 11.70 10.68
C GLY A 141 -0.81 12.07 9.36
N PHE A 142 -1.58 12.54 8.38
CA PHE A 142 -1.06 13.58 7.52
C PHE A 142 -1.13 14.88 8.32
N PRO A 143 0.03 15.43 8.77
CA PRO A 143 0.02 16.70 9.48
C PRO A 143 -0.90 17.68 8.75
N PRO A 144 -1.83 18.37 9.44
CA PRO A 144 -2.71 19.31 8.77
C PRO A 144 -1.86 20.27 7.95
N GLN A 145 -2.32 20.57 6.72
CA GLN A 145 -1.61 21.47 5.80
C GLN A 145 -1.06 22.69 6.55
N GLY A 146 0.26 22.81 6.59
CA GLY A 146 0.96 23.91 7.28
C GLY A 146 1.53 23.61 8.67
N SER A 147 1.55 22.36 9.12
CA SER A 147 2.36 21.98 10.30
C SER A 147 3.85 22.13 9.95
N GLU A 148 4.67 22.62 10.89
CA GLU A 148 6.09 22.82 10.63
C GLU A 148 6.78 21.47 10.39
N PRO A 149 7.69 21.36 9.40
CA PRO A 149 8.46 20.14 9.16
C PRO A 149 9.20 19.72 10.44
N GLY A 150 8.84 18.56 11.00
CA GLY A 150 9.47 18.00 12.19
C GLY A 150 8.65 18.02 13.48
N GLU A 151 7.43 18.58 13.50
CA GLU A 151 6.48 18.28 14.58
C GLU A 151 5.91 16.88 14.39
N ALA A 152 6.41 15.92 15.18
CA ALA A 152 5.81 14.60 15.25
C ALA A 152 4.34 14.74 15.69
N PRO A 153 3.38 14.07 15.02
CA PRO A 153 2.00 14.09 15.46
C PRO A 153 1.92 13.65 16.93
N GLU A 154 1.14 14.37 17.74
CA GLU A 154 0.91 13.97 19.13
C GLU A 154 0.31 12.56 19.11
N THR A 155 1.02 11.59 19.70
CA THR A 155 0.50 10.23 19.83
C THR A 155 -0.75 10.27 20.72
N PRO A 156 -1.85 9.60 20.32
CA PRO A 156 -3.05 9.59 21.14
C PRO A 156 -2.72 8.99 22.51
N VAL A 157 -3.31 9.57 23.55
CA VAL A 157 -3.14 9.06 24.92
C VAL A 157 -3.97 7.80 25.08
N ILE A 158 -3.32 6.64 25.00
CA ILE A 158 -3.92 5.33 25.23
C ILE A 158 -3.73 4.98 26.71
N GLU A 159 -4.82 4.89 27.47
CA GLU A 159 -4.76 4.63 28.93
C GLU A 159 -4.24 3.23 29.25
N ASP A 160 -4.70 2.21 28.50
CA ASP A 160 -4.31 0.81 28.66
C ASP A 160 -3.69 0.29 27.37
N LYS A 161 -2.39 0.56 27.21
CA LYS A 161 -1.65 0.22 25.98
C LYS A 161 -1.57 -1.29 25.75
N ALA A 162 -1.42 -2.06 26.83
CA ALA A 162 -1.35 -3.51 26.74
C ALA A 162 -2.64 -4.09 26.18
N ALA A 163 -3.78 -3.69 26.76
CA ALA A 163 -5.09 -4.12 26.27
C ALA A 163 -5.37 -3.63 24.85
N PHE A 164 -4.96 -2.39 24.51
CA PHE A 164 -5.07 -1.85 23.16
C PHE A 164 -4.32 -2.68 22.12
N ILE A 165 -3.03 -2.94 22.36
CA ILE A 165 -2.20 -3.73 21.44
C ILE A 165 -2.79 -5.14 21.28
N ALA A 166 -3.15 -5.80 22.39
CA ALA A 166 -3.70 -7.15 22.36
C ALA A 166 -5.03 -7.24 21.58
N ASP A 167 -5.97 -6.34 21.85
CA ASP A 167 -7.24 -6.29 21.11
C ASP A 167 -7.02 -6.02 19.62
N LEU A 168 -6.09 -5.12 19.28
CA LEU A 168 -5.84 -4.75 17.90
C LEU A 168 -5.16 -5.86 17.10
N LEU A 169 -4.17 -6.54 17.66
CA LEU A 169 -3.54 -7.71 17.03
C LEU A 169 -4.55 -8.84 16.83
N THR A 170 -5.45 -9.05 17.80
CA THR A 170 -6.56 -10.02 17.69
C THR A 170 -7.51 -9.70 16.54
N GLU A 171 -7.80 -8.42 16.30
CA GLU A 171 -8.66 -8.01 15.17
C GLU A 171 -7.92 -8.06 13.83
N LEU A 172 -6.65 -7.62 13.76
CA LEU A 172 -5.86 -7.67 12.52
C LEU A 172 -5.69 -9.11 12.01
N GLU A 173 -5.54 -10.06 12.93
CA GLU A 173 -5.51 -11.49 12.62
C GLU A 173 -6.80 -12.00 11.95
N GLN A 174 -7.96 -11.39 12.22
CA GLN A 174 -9.22 -11.78 11.60
C GLN A 174 -9.40 -11.20 10.18
N VAL A 175 -8.65 -10.15 9.84
CA VAL A 175 -8.90 -9.31 8.66
C VAL A 175 -8.02 -9.68 7.46
N GLY A 176 -6.81 -10.22 7.65
CA GLY A 176 -5.85 -10.42 6.56
C GLY A 176 -5.32 -11.84 6.41
N GLU A 177 -5.29 -12.34 5.17
CA GLU A 177 -4.31 -13.34 4.72
C GLU A 177 -2.95 -12.60 4.64
N GLY A 178 -2.01 -12.92 5.55
CA GLY A 178 -0.69 -12.27 5.63
C GLY A 178 -0.29 -11.81 7.04
N PHE A 179 -1.24 -11.66 7.96
CA PHE A 179 -0.90 -11.45 9.37
C PHE A 179 -0.28 -12.71 10.01
N ASP A 180 -0.64 -13.88 9.49
CA ASP A 180 -0.10 -15.17 9.92
C ASP A 180 1.42 -15.31 9.67
N GLU A 181 2.02 -14.50 8.80
CA GLU A 181 3.46 -14.60 8.49
C GLU A 181 4.32 -13.73 9.41
N GLY A 182 3.79 -12.68 10.04
CA GLY A 182 4.60 -11.81 10.91
C GLY A 182 4.77 -12.38 12.33
N PRO A 183 3.89 -12.00 13.28
CA PRO A 183 4.07 -12.38 14.68
C PRO A 183 4.13 -13.90 14.90
N ALA A 184 3.40 -14.71 14.13
CA ALA A 184 3.33 -16.15 14.38
C ALA A 184 4.70 -16.86 14.24
N GLN A 185 5.62 -16.33 13.43
CA GLN A 185 6.98 -16.87 13.29
C GLN A 185 7.78 -16.80 14.59
N TRP A 186 7.46 -15.86 15.48
CA TRP A 186 8.07 -15.81 16.80
C TRP A 186 7.74 -17.05 17.63
N GLY A 187 6.62 -17.75 17.39
CA GLY A 187 6.29 -18.99 18.09
C GLY A 187 7.32 -20.11 17.88
N GLU A 188 8.06 -20.06 16.78
CA GLU A 188 9.09 -21.05 16.41
C GLU A 188 10.53 -20.51 16.57
N ALA A 189 10.70 -19.25 16.99
CA ALA A 189 12.00 -18.61 17.07
C ALA A 189 12.92 -19.25 18.13
N GLU A 190 14.21 -19.30 17.81
CA GLU A 190 15.26 -19.75 18.73
C GLU A 190 16.15 -18.58 19.16
N LEU A 191 16.42 -18.47 20.46
CA LEU A 191 17.35 -17.47 21.02
C LEU A 191 18.75 -18.05 21.16
N SER A 192 19.74 -17.34 20.62
CA SER A 192 21.17 -17.67 20.69
C SER A 192 22.03 -16.45 21.03
N ASP A 193 23.32 -16.67 21.27
CA ASP A 193 24.35 -15.63 21.49
C ASP A 193 24.03 -14.54 22.54
N LEU A 194 23.22 -14.88 23.54
CA LEU A 194 22.81 -13.95 24.58
C LEU A 194 24.00 -13.44 25.40
N THR A 195 24.16 -12.12 25.42
CA THR A 195 25.16 -11.39 26.19
C THR A 195 24.48 -10.42 27.15
N ILE A 196 24.75 -10.56 28.45
CA ILE A 196 24.17 -9.72 29.51
C ILE A 196 25.20 -8.69 29.97
N GLU A 197 24.87 -7.41 29.84
CA GLU A 197 25.69 -6.26 30.23
C GLU A 197 24.94 -5.36 31.24
N GLY A 198 25.04 -5.72 32.52
CA GLY A 198 24.38 -4.95 33.58
C GLY A 198 22.86 -5.14 33.56
N GLU A 199 22.12 -4.07 33.29
CA GLU A 199 20.65 -4.03 33.25
C GLU A 199 20.11 -4.19 31.81
N ARG A 200 20.96 -4.56 30.86
CA ARG A 200 20.60 -4.87 29.47
C ARG A 200 21.15 -6.22 29.03
N ALA A 201 20.49 -6.85 28.07
CA ALA A 201 21.01 -8.03 27.39
C ALA A 201 20.65 -7.97 25.91
N ASN A 202 21.54 -8.51 25.06
CA ASN A 202 21.32 -8.62 23.62
C ASN A 202 21.51 -10.07 23.20
N GLY A 203 20.68 -10.56 22.30
CA GLY A 203 20.79 -11.90 21.73
C GLY A 203 20.44 -11.91 20.25
N THR A 204 20.57 -13.08 19.64
CA THR A 204 20.24 -13.32 18.24
C THR A 204 19.03 -14.26 18.17
N LEU A 205 17.96 -13.81 17.55
CA LEU A 205 16.84 -14.66 17.15
C LEU A 205 17.18 -15.36 15.85
N THR A 206 16.84 -16.63 15.74
CA THR A 206 16.80 -17.37 14.48
C THR A 206 15.34 -17.73 14.19
N LEU A 207 14.83 -17.25 13.07
CA LEU A 207 13.49 -17.50 12.56
C LEU A 207 13.58 -18.37 11.30
N LEU A 208 12.57 -19.20 11.06
CA LEU A 208 12.44 -19.97 9.83
C LEU A 208 11.37 -19.31 8.95
N GLU A 209 11.79 -18.68 7.87
CA GLU A 209 10.91 -18.01 6.92
C GLU A 209 11.09 -18.66 5.55
N ASP A 210 10.01 -19.19 4.97
CA ASP A 210 10.04 -19.95 3.71
C ASP A 210 11.05 -21.12 3.66
N GLY A 211 11.35 -21.68 4.83
CA GLY A 211 12.32 -22.77 4.98
C GLY A 211 13.79 -22.30 4.98
N GLU A 212 14.05 -21.00 4.99
CA GLU A 212 15.35 -20.39 5.18
C GLU A 212 15.50 -19.85 6.61
N GLU A 213 16.69 -20.01 7.20
CA GLU A 213 17.01 -19.44 8.51
C GLU A 213 17.36 -17.95 8.32
N LYS A 214 16.54 -17.06 8.89
CA LYS A 214 16.86 -15.63 9.05
C LYS A 214 17.26 -15.35 10.48
N THR A 215 18.19 -14.41 10.66
CA THR A 215 18.67 -14.01 11.99
C THR A 215 18.43 -12.54 12.26
N GLU A 216 17.91 -12.21 13.43
CA GLU A 216 17.62 -10.85 13.87
C GLU A 216 18.21 -10.59 15.26
N GLU A 217 18.55 -9.34 15.58
CA GLU A 217 18.97 -8.98 16.93
C GLU A 217 17.76 -8.70 17.82
N ILE A 218 17.81 -9.16 19.07
CA ILE A 218 16.80 -8.89 20.09
C ILE A 218 17.46 -8.31 21.33
N GLU A 219 16.84 -7.27 21.90
CA GLU A 219 17.28 -6.67 23.15
C GLU A 219 16.33 -6.98 24.31
N PHE A 220 16.87 -6.93 25.51
CA PHE A 220 16.15 -7.09 26.76
C PHE A 220 16.63 -6.02 27.75
N ALA A 221 15.70 -5.52 28.56
CA ALA A 221 16.00 -4.59 29.64
C ALA A 221 15.51 -5.12 30.98
N GLN A 222 16.27 -4.82 32.04
CA GLN A 222 15.87 -5.08 33.40
C GLN A 222 15.11 -3.87 33.97
N VAL A 223 13.80 -4.03 34.14
CA VAL A 223 12.90 -3.02 34.74
C VAL A 223 12.51 -3.51 36.13
N GLU A 224 12.79 -2.70 37.16
CA GLU A 224 12.51 -3.05 38.57
C GLU A 224 13.08 -4.41 39.04
N GLY A 225 14.21 -4.82 38.45
CA GLY A 225 14.87 -6.10 38.76
C GLY A 225 14.28 -7.31 38.03
N ARG A 226 13.37 -7.09 37.08
CA ARG A 226 12.74 -8.11 36.23
C ARG A 226 13.10 -7.87 34.77
N TRP A 227 13.36 -8.94 34.02
CA TRP A 227 13.69 -8.86 32.61
C TRP A 227 12.43 -8.83 31.75
N LEU A 228 12.45 -7.96 30.75
CA LEU A 228 11.43 -7.79 29.72
C LEU A 228 12.14 -7.67 28.36
N VAL A 229 11.41 -7.96 27.29
CA VAL A 229 11.85 -7.74 25.91
C VAL A 229 11.80 -6.25 25.61
N ASP A 230 12.86 -5.72 25.02
CA ASP A 230 13.01 -4.30 24.67
C ASP A 230 13.17 -4.19 23.15
N PHE A 231 12.16 -3.66 22.48
CA PHE A 231 12.26 -3.29 21.07
C PHE A 231 13.02 -1.98 20.99
N SER A 232 14.30 -2.03 20.64
CA SER A 232 15.07 -0.80 20.49
C SER A 232 14.52 0.04 19.34
N SER A 233 14.69 1.37 19.44
CA SER A 233 14.31 2.30 18.37
C SER A 233 14.97 1.96 17.03
N ASP A 234 16.11 1.26 17.05
CA ASP A 234 16.89 0.91 15.86
C ASP A 234 16.12 -0.03 14.92
N ILE A 235 15.17 -0.84 15.45
CA ILE A 235 14.25 -1.65 14.65
C ILE A 235 13.34 -0.76 13.78
N PHE A 236 13.02 0.44 14.24
CA PHE A 236 12.14 1.39 13.55
C PHE A 236 12.89 2.51 12.82
N THR A 237 14.19 2.67 13.08
CA THR A 237 15.02 3.76 12.52
C THR A 237 16.13 3.29 11.61
N GLN A 238 16.13 2.02 11.17
CA GLN A 238 17.11 1.55 10.19
C GLN A 238 17.04 2.44 8.94
N ASP A 239 18.18 3.05 8.60
CA ASP A 239 18.32 4.17 7.64
C ASP A 239 17.58 3.93 6.32
N GLY A 240 16.31 4.33 6.25
CA GLY A 240 15.59 4.66 5.02
C GLY A 240 14.42 3.78 4.60
N GLU A 241 14.17 2.62 5.20
CA GLU A 241 13.06 1.74 4.82
C GLU A 241 12.35 1.24 6.09
N PRO A 242 11.04 1.49 6.29
CA PRO A 242 10.33 0.94 7.43
C PRO A 242 10.36 -0.59 7.36
N GLY A 243 10.92 -1.25 8.38
CA GLY A 243 10.97 -2.72 8.53
C GLY A 243 9.62 -3.42 8.72
N PHE A 244 8.52 -2.77 8.31
CA PHE A 244 7.21 -3.35 8.08
C PHE A 244 6.98 -3.32 6.56
N THR A 245 7.74 -4.11 5.81
CA THR A 245 7.39 -4.37 4.42
C THR A 245 6.16 -5.25 4.44
N LEU A 246 4.99 -4.69 4.16
CA LEU A 246 3.98 -5.49 3.46
C LEU A 246 4.70 -5.97 2.21
N ASP A 247 5.01 -7.26 2.12
CA ASP A 247 5.61 -7.90 0.95
C ASP A 247 4.61 -7.87 -0.23
N SER A 248 4.22 -6.67 -0.64
CA SER A 248 3.83 -6.39 -2.01
C SER A 248 5.11 -6.41 -2.83
N ALA A 249 5.60 -7.62 -3.15
CA ALA A 249 6.62 -7.86 -4.17
C ALA A 249 7.69 -6.75 -4.28
N SER A 250 8.47 -6.54 -3.21
CA SER A 250 9.70 -5.75 -3.33
C SER A 250 10.70 -6.56 -4.14
N SER A 251 10.63 -6.43 -5.47
CA SER A 251 11.69 -6.86 -6.36
C SER A 251 12.92 -6.04 -5.99
N GLY A 252 13.81 -6.59 -5.17
CA GLY A 252 14.99 -5.89 -4.66
C GLY A 252 15.66 -5.06 -5.75
N ALA A 253 15.50 -3.75 -5.65
CA ALA A 253 16.06 -2.83 -6.63
C ALA A 253 17.59 -2.95 -6.55
N PRO A 254 18.27 -3.34 -7.65
CA PRO A 254 19.71 -3.37 -7.66
C PRO A 254 20.22 -1.94 -7.44
N ASN A 255 21.20 -1.80 -6.54
CA ASN A 255 21.96 -0.58 -6.32
C ASN A 255 22.17 0.25 -7.60
N ASP A 256 21.96 1.56 -7.46
CA ASP A 256 22.04 2.70 -8.40
C ASP A 256 23.35 2.81 -9.24
N ASP A 257 24.23 1.80 -9.19
CA ASP A 257 25.53 1.75 -9.86
C ASP A 257 25.55 0.92 -11.15
N LEU A 258 24.46 0.25 -11.52
CA LEU A 258 24.33 -0.35 -12.85
C LEU A 258 23.74 0.66 -13.84
N GLN A 259 24.50 1.75 -14.08
CA GLN A 259 24.33 2.60 -15.26
C GLN A 259 24.76 1.80 -16.51
N THR A 260 24.00 0.78 -16.87
CA THR A 260 24.07 0.27 -18.24
C THR A 260 23.42 1.31 -19.13
N ASP A 261 24.21 1.86 -20.07
CA ASP A 261 23.72 2.74 -21.13
C ASP A 261 22.60 2.02 -21.91
N LEU A 262 21.35 2.21 -21.50
CA LEU A 262 20.18 1.74 -22.23
C LEU A 262 20.12 2.47 -23.58
N PRO A 263 19.57 1.85 -24.63
CA PRO A 263 19.36 2.55 -25.88
C PRO A 263 18.50 3.79 -25.63
N GLU A 264 19.03 4.95 -26.00
CA GLU A 264 18.30 6.21 -25.96
C GLU A 264 17.45 6.34 -27.23
N GLU A 265 16.15 6.44 -27.04
CA GLU A 265 15.19 6.69 -28.11
C GLU A 265 14.58 8.08 -27.90
N GLU A 266 14.56 8.89 -28.96
CA GLU A 266 13.84 10.18 -28.92
C GLU A 266 12.34 9.89 -28.97
N LEU A 267 11.61 10.36 -27.96
CA LEU A 267 10.17 10.23 -27.94
C LEU A 267 9.56 11.25 -28.90
N GLN A 268 8.91 10.79 -29.96
CA GLN A 268 8.34 11.67 -30.98
C GLN A 268 6.81 11.75 -30.96
N GLU A 269 6.12 10.75 -30.39
CA GLU A 269 4.65 10.65 -30.41
C GLU A 269 4.12 10.00 -29.12
N GLY A 270 2.87 10.31 -28.73
CA GLY A 270 2.14 9.62 -27.65
C GLY A 270 2.30 10.20 -26.24
N LEU A 271 2.87 11.40 -26.11
CA LEU A 271 2.97 12.13 -24.85
C LEU A 271 2.53 13.57 -25.05
N ASP A 272 1.50 13.96 -24.31
CA ASP A 272 1.05 15.34 -24.22
C ASP A 272 1.80 16.02 -23.07
N LEU A 273 2.38 17.18 -23.36
CA LEU A 273 3.14 17.97 -22.39
C LEU A 273 2.39 19.27 -22.13
N ASP A 274 2.08 19.54 -20.87
CA ASP A 274 1.50 20.80 -20.43
C ASP A 274 2.42 21.48 -19.43
N LEU A 275 2.72 22.76 -19.65
CA LEU A 275 3.54 23.55 -18.75
C LEU A 275 2.72 24.73 -18.23
N THR A 276 2.47 24.71 -16.92
CA THR A 276 1.86 25.82 -16.19
C THR A 276 2.92 26.55 -15.38
N VAL A 277 2.91 27.89 -15.41
CA VAL A 277 3.84 28.73 -14.65
C VAL A 277 3.07 29.76 -13.83
N SER A 278 3.34 29.83 -12.53
CA SER A 278 2.63 30.71 -11.58
C SER A 278 3.59 31.52 -10.71
N ARG A 279 3.09 32.61 -10.12
CA ARG A 279 3.79 33.35 -9.05
C ARG A 279 3.55 32.78 -7.64
N GLU A 280 2.58 31.88 -7.51
CA GLU A 280 2.25 31.23 -6.25
C GLU A 280 2.76 29.79 -6.27
N PRO A 281 3.35 29.28 -5.17
CA PRO A 281 3.87 27.92 -5.14
C PRO A 281 2.71 26.92 -5.31
N PRO A 282 2.83 25.95 -6.22
CA PRO A 282 1.84 24.90 -6.36
C PRO A 282 1.78 24.06 -5.07
N PHE A 283 0.63 23.43 -4.85
CA PHE A 283 0.50 22.46 -3.77
C PHE A 283 1.57 21.37 -3.89
N GLY A 284 2.19 20.99 -2.76
CA GLY A 284 3.23 19.97 -2.70
C GLY A 284 4.67 20.47 -2.85
N LEU A 285 4.88 21.75 -3.17
CA LEU A 285 6.21 22.35 -3.20
C LEU A 285 6.55 23.01 -1.85
N PHE A 286 7.59 22.52 -1.18
CA PHE A 286 8.03 23.04 0.12
C PHE A 286 9.48 23.55 0.05
N GLY A 287 9.76 24.68 0.70
CA GLY A 287 11.11 25.23 0.79
C GLY A 287 11.17 26.76 0.91
N ASP A 288 12.35 27.26 1.27
CA ASP A 288 12.67 28.69 1.25
C ASP A 288 13.13 29.09 -0.15
N PHE A 289 12.22 29.70 -0.93
CA PHE A 289 12.52 30.15 -2.29
C PHE A 289 12.82 31.66 -2.35
N PRO A 290 13.62 32.13 -3.34
CA PRO A 290 13.91 33.54 -3.51
C PRO A 290 12.64 34.40 -3.66
N GLU A 291 12.66 35.62 -3.11
CA GLU A 291 11.53 36.55 -3.24
C GLU A 291 11.25 36.87 -4.72
N GLY A 292 10.01 36.60 -5.15
CA GLY A 292 9.56 36.82 -6.52
C GLY A 292 9.92 35.69 -7.50
N ALA A 293 10.41 34.55 -7.03
CA ALA A 293 10.52 33.33 -7.83
C ALA A 293 9.18 32.97 -8.50
N VAL A 294 9.26 32.28 -9.63
CA VAL A 294 8.09 31.70 -10.31
C VAL A 294 8.19 30.19 -10.31
N TYR A 295 7.04 29.53 -10.28
CA TYR A 295 6.92 28.10 -10.08
C TYR A 295 6.38 27.47 -11.35
N GLY A 296 7.04 26.41 -11.82
CA GLY A 296 6.63 25.63 -12.96
C GLY A 296 6.05 24.29 -12.53
N LYS A 297 4.94 23.89 -13.16
CA LYS A 297 4.39 22.54 -13.14
C LYS A 297 4.39 22.00 -14.56
N LEU A 298 5.21 20.99 -14.82
CA LEU A 298 5.22 20.24 -16.07
C LEU A 298 4.43 18.96 -15.88
N ASP A 299 3.29 18.87 -16.53
CA ASP A 299 2.47 17.65 -16.58
C ASP A 299 2.79 16.90 -17.88
N LEU A 300 3.10 15.62 -17.74
CA LEU A 300 3.32 14.70 -18.85
C LEU A 300 2.22 13.65 -18.81
N VAL A 301 1.40 13.59 -19.85
CA VAL A 301 0.23 12.70 -19.93
C VAL A 301 0.35 11.82 -21.16
N GLY A 302 0.27 10.50 -20.98
CA GLY A 302 0.22 9.57 -22.11
C GLY A 302 0.63 8.14 -21.79
N GLU A 303 0.42 7.24 -22.75
CA GLU A 303 0.66 5.79 -22.61
C GLU A 303 2.11 5.44 -22.23
N VAL A 304 3.05 6.31 -22.58
CA VAL A 304 4.47 6.16 -22.22
C VAL A 304 4.67 6.19 -20.71
N ILE A 305 3.86 6.97 -19.99
CA ILE A 305 3.91 7.06 -18.53
C ILE A 305 3.42 5.76 -17.90
N ASP A 306 2.43 5.09 -18.48
CA ASP A 306 1.93 3.81 -17.99
C ASP A 306 3.00 2.70 -18.04
N GLY A 307 3.82 2.71 -19.07
CA GLY A 307 4.98 1.81 -19.18
C GLY A 307 6.21 2.34 -18.43
N GLY A 308 6.15 3.56 -17.91
CA GLY A 308 7.23 4.21 -17.19
C GLY A 308 7.40 3.61 -15.80
N PHE A 309 8.64 3.32 -15.42
CA PHE A 309 8.97 2.88 -14.05
C PHE A 309 10.01 3.77 -13.38
N ALA A 310 10.63 4.70 -14.11
CA ALA A 310 11.42 5.76 -13.51
C ALA A 310 11.49 7.00 -14.41
N TYR A 311 11.72 8.16 -13.81
CA TYR A 311 11.94 9.44 -14.50
C TYR A 311 13.12 10.17 -13.88
N GLY A 312 13.80 11.01 -14.63
CA GLY A 312 15.04 11.58 -14.15
C GLY A 312 15.75 12.47 -15.14
N HIS A 313 16.94 12.93 -14.75
CA HIS A 313 17.81 13.75 -15.60
C HIS A 313 17.09 14.98 -16.17
N PHE A 314 16.25 15.62 -15.37
CA PHE A 314 15.52 16.80 -15.77
C PHE A 314 16.47 18.00 -15.91
N THR A 315 16.43 18.64 -17.07
CA THR A 315 17.29 19.79 -17.39
C THR A 315 16.49 20.89 -18.08
N LEU A 316 16.79 22.14 -17.74
CA LEU A 316 16.34 23.32 -18.47
C LEU A 316 17.56 23.97 -19.11
N GLU A 317 17.62 23.96 -20.43
CA GLU A 317 18.74 24.51 -21.20
C GLU A 317 18.56 26.00 -21.50
N THR A 318 17.31 26.44 -21.69
CA THR A 318 16.98 27.83 -21.98
C THR A 318 15.65 28.17 -21.34
N VAL A 319 15.64 29.19 -20.49
CA VAL A 319 14.42 29.79 -19.96
C VAL A 319 14.55 31.29 -20.15
N GLU A 320 13.68 31.90 -20.95
CA GLU A 320 13.70 33.34 -21.25
C GLU A 320 12.30 33.92 -20.99
N ASP A 321 12.22 35.06 -20.30
CA ASP A 321 10.97 35.80 -20.14
C ASP A 321 10.62 36.66 -21.37
N ASP A 322 9.40 37.18 -21.42
CA ASP A 322 8.92 38.10 -22.47
C ASP A 322 9.65 39.46 -22.53
N GLN A 323 10.62 39.69 -21.65
CA GLN A 323 11.51 40.86 -21.65
C GLN A 323 12.93 40.54 -22.14
N GLY A 324 13.23 39.28 -22.42
CA GLY A 324 14.54 38.80 -22.86
C GLY A 324 15.54 38.57 -21.72
N ASN A 325 15.08 38.45 -20.47
CA ASN A 325 15.93 38.01 -19.37
C ASN A 325 16.02 36.48 -19.36
N SER A 326 17.23 35.96 -19.15
CA SER A 326 17.44 34.52 -18.93
C SER A 326 17.17 34.18 -17.47
N LEU A 327 16.45 33.10 -17.22
CA LEU A 327 16.17 32.57 -15.89
C LEU A 327 16.92 31.24 -15.69
N GLU A 328 17.32 30.97 -14.45
CA GLU A 328 17.88 29.69 -14.03
C GLU A 328 16.95 29.00 -13.02
N LEU A 329 17.19 27.72 -12.74
CA LEU A 329 16.53 27.03 -11.64
C LEU A 329 16.98 27.64 -10.31
N ALA A 330 16.03 28.12 -9.50
CA ALA A 330 16.29 28.71 -8.20
C ALA A 330 16.67 27.66 -7.14
N ALA A 331 16.29 26.41 -7.36
CA ALA A 331 16.63 25.26 -6.53
C ALA A 331 16.73 24.00 -7.41
N PRO A 332 17.50 22.97 -7.00
CA PRO A 332 17.45 21.66 -7.62
C PRO A 332 16.04 21.10 -7.63
N VAL A 333 15.67 20.40 -8.70
CA VAL A 333 14.37 19.73 -8.77
C VAL A 333 14.38 18.51 -7.86
N LYS A 334 13.35 18.41 -7.01
CA LYS A 334 13.23 17.39 -5.98
C LYS A 334 12.02 16.50 -6.23
N ASP A 335 12.14 15.23 -5.88
CA ASP A 335 11.04 14.29 -5.92
C ASP A 335 10.10 14.49 -4.71
N LYS A 336 9.04 13.69 -4.64
CA LYS A 336 8.06 13.71 -3.54
C LYS A 336 8.67 13.39 -2.16
N PHE A 337 9.91 12.90 -2.11
CA PHE A 337 10.66 12.60 -0.88
C PHE A 337 11.76 13.64 -0.59
N ASP A 338 11.68 14.82 -1.20
CA ASP A 338 12.64 15.91 -1.05
C ASP A 338 14.08 15.56 -1.52
N LYS A 339 14.24 14.51 -2.33
CA LYS A 339 15.55 14.12 -2.88
C LYS A 339 15.74 14.73 -4.27
N GLU A 340 16.88 15.38 -4.49
CA GLU A 340 17.23 15.98 -5.79
C GLU A 340 17.30 14.92 -6.89
N PHE A 341 16.76 15.18 -8.09
CA PHE A 341 16.81 14.21 -9.21
C PHE A 341 17.27 14.77 -10.56
N GLY A 342 17.87 15.96 -10.58
CA GLY A 342 18.35 16.58 -11.81
C GLY A 342 19.34 15.73 -12.61
N ASP A 343 20.04 14.79 -11.97
CA ASP A 343 21.08 13.93 -12.57
C ASP A 343 20.94 12.43 -12.28
N ARG A 344 19.82 12.02 -11.67
CA ARG A 344 19.51 10.60 -11.39
C ARG A 344 18.09 10.24 -11.82
N PHE A 345 17.77 8.96 -11.76
CA PHE A 345 16.40 8.47 -11.88
C PHE A 345 15.72 8.39 -10.51
N VAL A 346 14.41 8.59 -10.52
CA VAL A 346 13.46 8.42 -9.43
C VAL A 346 12.45 7.40 -9.91
N GLU A 347 12.18 6.39 -9.10
CA GLU A 347 11.19 5.38 -9.45
C GLU A 347 9.79 6.01 -9.54
N LEU A 348 9.09 5.69 -10.62
CA LEU A 348 7.66 5.96 -10.79
C LEU A 348 6.92 4.93 -9.97
N ASP A 349 6.77 5.23 -8.69
CA ASP A 349 5.93 4.44 -7.83
C ASP A 349 4.47 4.66 -8.23
N GLN A 350 3.89 3.67 -8.91
CA GLN A 350 2.53 3.73 -9.46
C GLN A 350 1.47 3.99 -8.39
N PHE A 351 1.76 3.73 -7.11
CA PHE A 351 0.85 4.06 -6.00
C PHE A 351 0.64 5.56 -5.78
N PHE A 352 1.50 6.41 -6.36
CA PHE A 352 1.51 7.85 -6.10
C PHE A 352 1.32 8.70 -7.34
N LEU A 353 0.87 8.10 -8.45
CA LEU A 353 0.36 8.89 -9.56
C LEU A 353 -1.02 9.42 -9.16
N ASP A 354 -1.18 10.74 -9.13
CA ASP A 354 -2.47 11.41 -8.82
C ASP A 354 -3.59 10.89 -9.73
N GLU A 355 -3.23 10.56 -10.97
CA GLU A 355 -4.07 9.93 -11.98
C GLU A 355 -3.23 8.91 -12.77
N PRO A 356 -3.81 7.80 -13.25
CA PRO A 356 -3.10 6.89 -14.15
C PRO A 356 -2.55 7.67 -15.35
N SER A 357 -1.38 7.28 -15.83
CA SER A 357 -0.73 7.87 -17.02
C SER A 357 -0.29 9.34 -16.90
N THR A 358 -0.27 9.93 -15.70
CA THR A 358 0.14 11.33 -15.50
C THR A 358 1.37 11.43 -14.60
N LEU A 359 2.41 12.11 -15.07
CA LEU A 359 3.61 12.48 -14.30
C LEU A 359 3.67 14.00 -14.16
N SER A 360 3.71 14.50 -12.93
CA SER A 360 3.88 15.93 -12.63
C SER A 360 5.27 16.22 -12.10
N ILE A 361 5.96 17.20 -12.68
CA ILE A 361 7.25 17.71 -12.22
C ILE A 361 7.09 19.16 -11.79
N LEU A 362 7.41 19.43 -10.52
CA LEU A 362 7.41 20.78 -9.94
C LEU A 362 8.83 21.33 -9.92
N PHE A 363 9.01 22.56 -10.36
CA PHE A 363 10.31 23.24 -10.33
C PHE A 363 10.17 24.73 -10.03
N VAL A 364 11.26 25.35 -9.61
CA VAL A 364 11.30 26.77 -9.24
C VAL A 364 12.32 27.49 -10.09
N LEU A 365 11.91 28.59 -10.69
CA LEU A 365 12.76 29.48 -11.47
C LEU A 365 13.07 30.74 -10.68
N GLU A 366 14.21 31.35 -10.97
CA GLU A 366 14.55 32.68 -10.48
C GLU A 366 13.49 33.72 -10.85
N LYS A 367 13.54 34.87 -10.16
CA LYS A 367 12.61 35.97 -10.40
C LYS A 367 12.72 36.47 -11.86
N PRO A 368 11.61 36.48 -12.64
CA PRO A 368 11.60 37.09 -13.97
C PRO A 368 11.72 38.63 -13.88
N GLY A 369 11.81 39.31 -15.03
CA GLY A 369 11.72 40.76 -15.10
C GLY A 369 10.48 41.30 -14.36
N ASP A 370 10.60 42.46 -13.71
CA ASP A 370 9.55 42.99 -12.82
C ASP A 370 8.18 43.16 -13.52
N ASP A 371 8.18 43.42 -14.83
CA ASP A 371 6.95 43.55 -15.63
C ASP A 371 6.72 42.35 -16.56
N ALA A 372 7.39 41.21 -16.33
CA ALA A 372 7.27 40.04 -17.18
C ALA A 372 5.90 39.39 -17.01
N THR A 373 5.24 39.00 -18.11
CA THR A 373 3.90 38.40 -18.07
C THR A 373 3.85 36.98 -18.62
N ALA A 374 4.92 36.54 -19.27
CA ALA A 374 5.07 35.21 -19.83
C ALA A 374 6.55 34.80 -19.84
N LEU A 375 6.80 33.50 -19.92
CA LEU A 375 8.05 32.95 -20.39
C LEU A 375 7.99 32.92 -21.92
N ALA A 376 8.84 33.71 -22.58
CA ALA A 376 8.95 33.71 -24.04
C ALA A 376 9.37 32.33 -24.55
N ARG A 377 10.26 31.65 -23.82
CA ARG A 377 10.73 30.31 -24.19
C ARG A 377 11.12 29.48 -22.97
N VAL A 378 10.77 28.20 -23.00
CA VAL A 378 11.27 27.17 -22.08
C VAL A 378 11.71 25.96 -22.90
N ALA A 379 13.01 25.67 -22.90
CA ALA A 379 13.58 24.52 -23.58
C ALA A 379 14.45 23.69 -22.64
N GLY A 380 14.42 22.38 -22.81
CA GLY A 380 15.07 21.45 -21.90
C GLY A 380 14.83 20.00 -22.28
N SER A 381 15.05 19.10 -21.32
CA SER A 381 14.77 17.69 -21.51
C SER A 381 14.48 16.95 -20.21
N LEU A 382 13.80 15.82 -20.34
CA LEU A 382 13.59 14.83 -19.30
C LEU A 382 13.92 13.45 -19.86
N LYS A 383 14.41 12.54 -19.02
CA LYS A 383 14.52 11.12 -19.35
C LYS A 383 13.48 10.31 -18.60
N ILE A 384 12.88 9.35 -19.28
CA ILE A 384 11.94 8.39 -18.70
C ILE A 384 12.46 6.99 -18.99
N LYS A 385 12.67 6.16 -17.97
CA LYS A 385 12.85 4.73 -18.17
C LYS A 385 11.48 4.09 -18.28
N ALA A 386 11.25 3.41 -19.39
CA ALA A 386 10.00 2.73 -19.66
C ALA A 386 10.27 1.29 -20.09
N ARG A 387 9.29 0.43 -19.78
CA ARG A 387 9.20 -0.95 -20.23
C ARG A 387 8.39 -1.03 -21.50
N THR A 388 8.65 -2.06 -22.31
CA THR A 388 7.79 -2.37 -23.45
C THR A 388 6.41 -2.75 -22.94
N THR A 389 5.42 -1.97 -23.37
CA THR A 389 4.00 -2.21 -23.09
C THR A 389 3.27 -2.35 -24.42
N PHE A 390 2.34 -3.30 -24.48
CA PHE A 390 1.48 -3.47 -25.64
C PHE A 390 0.07 -3.84 -25.21
N VAL A 391 -0.90 -3.55 -26.08
CA VAL A 391 -2.31 -3.81 -25.83
C VAL A 391 -2.77 -4.95 -26.73
N VAL A 392 -3.43 -5.92 -26.11
CA VAL A 392 -4.08 -7.05 -26.78
C VAL A 392 -5.55 -6.70 -26.97
N PRO A 393 -5.97 -6.22 -28.15
CA PRO A 393 -7.38 -5.95 -28.41
C PRO A 393 -8.16 -7.25 -28.55
N ASP A 394 -9.47 -7.21 -28.29
CA ASP A 394 -10.37 -8.37 -28.36
C ASP A 394 -9.81 -9.55 -27.55
N ALA A 395 -9.49 -9.27 -26.27
CA ALA A 395 -8.84 -10.23 -25.38
C ALA A 395 -9.70 -11.49 -25.18
N LEU A 396 -11.02 -11.32 -25.08
CA LEU A 396 -11.96 -12.44 -24.95
C LEU A 396 -12.01 -13.32 -26.20
N GLY A 397 -11.86 -12.74 -27.40
CA GLY A 397 -11.76 -13.49 -28.65
C GLY A 397 -10.47 -14.31 -28.79
N LYS A 398 -9.44 -14.02 -27.99
CA LYS A 398 -8.10 -14.64 -28.04
C LYS A 398 -7.84 -15.67 -26.95
N LEU A 399 -8.84 -16.00 -26.13
CA LEU A 399 -8.67 -16.95 -25.04
C LEU A 399 -8.22 -18.33 -25.53
N GLY A 400 -7.19 -18.88 -24.88
CA GLY A 400 -6.57 -20.16 -25.19
C GLY A 400 -5.70 -20.18 -26.45
N GLU A 401 -5.57 -19.05 -27.15
CA GLU A 401 -4.69 -18.90 -28.30
C GLU A 401 -3.35 -18.28 -27.86
N PRO A 402 -2.20 -18.84 -28.28
CA PRO A 402 -0.91 -18.22 -28.04
C PRO A 402 -0.84 -16.86 -28.75
N LEU A 403 -0.43 -15.81 -28.04
CA LEU A 403 -0.18 -14.52 -28.63
C LEU A 403 1.13 -14.56 -29.43
N THR A 404 1.06 -14.20 -30.71
CA THR A 404 2.20 -14.20 -31.62
C THR A 404 2.79 -12.81 -31.85
N GLU A 405 2.22 -11.79 -31.22
CA GLU A 405 2.65 -10.40 -31.30
C GLU A 405 2.64 -9.80 -29.88
N PRO A 406 3.59 -8.89 -29.57
CA PRO A 406 4.67 -8.40 -30.43
C PRO A 406 5.81 -9.44 -30.58
N GLU A 407 6.65 -9.32 -31.64
CA GLU A 407 7.71 -10.31 -31.94
C GLU A 407 8.69 -10.47 -30.77
N GLU A 408 8.96 -9.38 -30.05
CA GLU A 408 9.80 -9.30 -28.87
C GLU A 408 9.32 -10.24 -27.74
N LEU A 409 8.02 -10.46 -27.63
CA LEU A 409 7.46 -11.39 -26.65
C LEU A 409 7.72 -12.84 -27.07
N VAL A 410 7.55 -13.14 -28.35
CA VAL A 410 7.74 -14.50 -28.90
C VAL A 410 9.18 -14.97 -28.76
N GLU A 411 10.15 -14.05 -28.78
CA GLU A 411 11.55 -14.38 -28.55
C GLU A 411 11.85 -14.76 -27.10
N GLN A 412 11.07 -14.26 -26.14
CA GLN A 412 11.29 -14.46 -24.70
C GLN A 412 10.47 -15.61 -24.12
N GLY A 413 9.34 -15.96 -24.73
CA GLY A 413 8.49 -17.05 -24.27
C GLY A 413 7.18 -17.14 -25.03
N GLN A 414 6.22 -17.86 -24.45
CA GLN A 414 4.87 -18.01 -25.00
C GLN A 414 3.86 -17.40 -24.04
N LEU A 415 3.14 -16.37 -24.50
CA LEU A 415 2.04 -15.77 -23.73
C LEU A 415 0.68 -16.28 -24.23
N THR A 416 -0.23 -16.59 -23.30
CA THR A 416 -1.60 -17.03 -23.59
C THR A 416 -2.55 -16.29 -22.65
N LEU A 417 -3.75 -15.95 -23.13
CA LEU A 417 -4.82 -15.43 -22.27
C LEU A 417 -5.76 -16.60 -21.92
N GLU A 418 -6.10 -16.78 -20.66
CA GLU A 418 -7.03 -17.81 -20.20
C GLU A 418 -8.28 -17.18 -19.58
N GLY A 419 -9.43 -17.82 -19.82
CA GLY A 419 -10.68 -17.41 -19.17
C GLY A 419 -10.64 -17.72 -17.67
N PRO A 420 -11.64 -17.23 -16.91
CA PRO A 420 -11.70 -17.51 -15.49
C PRO A 420 -11.87 -19.01 -15.26
N ASP A 421 -11.04 -19.59 -14.40
CA ASP A 421 -11.25 -20.96 -13.93
C ASP A 421 -12.53 -21.04 -13.10
N ALA A 422 -13.18 -22.20 -13.05
CA ALA A 422 -14.47 -22.38 -12.37
C ALA A 422 -14.41 -22.08 -10.84
N ASP A 423 -13.20 -22.09 -10.29
CA ASP A 423 -12.91 -21.82 -8.88
C ASP A 423 -12.28 -20.42 -8.67
N GLU A 424 -12.01 -19.66 -9.74
CA GLU A 424 -11.45 -18.30 -9.71
C GLU A 424 -12.57 -17.24 -9.91
N ALA A 425 -12.25 -15.95 -9.72
CA ALA A 425 -13.22 -14.85 -9.74
C ALA A 425 -14.19 -14.91 -10.95
N GLU A 426 -15.49 -14.72 -10.68
CA GLU A 426 -16.57 -14.83 -11.68
C GLU A 426 -16.37 -13.91 -12.91
N HIS A 427 -15.61 -12.84 -12.74
CA HIS A 427 -15.35 -11.81 -13.75
C HIS A 427 -13.83 -11.54 -13.90
N GLY A 428 -13.04 -12.61 -14.07
CA GLY A 428 -11.59 -12.51 -14.24
C GLY A 428 -11.06 -13.03 -15.58
N LEU A 429 -9.79 -12.74 -15.85
CA LEU A 429 -9.00 -13.27 -16.97
C LEU A 429 -7.57 -13.51 -16.46
N ALA A 430 -6.93 -14.60 -16.88
CA ALA A 430 -5.53 -14.87 -16.53
C ALA A 430 -4.62 -14.61 -17.74
N VAL A 431 -3.48 -13.95 -17.48
CA VAL A 431 -2.37 -13.80 -18.41
C VAL A 431 -1.31 -14.81 -18.03
N GLU A 432 -1.10 -15.80 -18.88
CA GLU A 432 -0.10 -16.83 -18.65
C GLU A 432 1.10 -16.65 -19.57
N PHE A 433 2.29 -16.69 -18.99
CA PHE A 433 3.55 -16.63 -19.71
C PHE A 433 4.40 -17.86 -19.38
N GLU A 434 4.82 -18.59 -20.41
CA GLU A 434 5.79 -19.67 -20.30
C GLU A 434 7.15 -19.20 -20.83
N GLY A 435 8.08 -18.92 -19.92
CA GLY A 435 9.41 -18.37 -20.18
C GLY A 435 10.17 -18.06 -18.87
N PRO A 436 11.19 -17.19 -18.91
CA PRO A 436 11.82 -16.68 -17.69
C PRO A 436 10.80 -15.90 -16.84
N ASP A 437 10.85 -16.09 -15.52
CA ASP A 437 9.89 -15.57 -14.55
C ASP A 437 9.95 -14.04 -14.38
N ASP A 438 11.04 -13.42 -14.82
CA ASP A 438 11.28 -11.97 -14.79
C ASP A 438 10.84 -11.23 -16.06
N VAL A 439 10.23 -11.91 -17.04
CA VAL A 439 9.82 -11.26 -18.30
C VAL A 439 8.50 -10.53 -18.18
N LEU A 440 7.51 -11.11 -17.51
CA LEU A 440 6.17 -10.53 -17.37
C LEU A 440 6.12 -9.70 -16.09
N HIS A 441 5.99 -8.38 -16.21
CA HIS A 441 5.99 -7.47 -15.07
C HIS A 441 4.57 -7.19 -14.57
N GLU A 442 3.69 -6.74 -15.47
CA GLU A 442 2.35 -6.31 -15.14
C GLU A 442 1.38 -6.69 -16.27
N ALA A 443 0.12 -6.92 -15.91
CA ALA A 443 -0.98 -6.90 -16.86
C ALA A 443 -2.18 -6.16 -16.26
N ALA A 444 -3.00 -5.53 -17.11
CA ALA A 444 -4.18 -4.79 -16.70
C ALA A 444 -5.35 -4.98 -17.68
N LEU A 445 -6.58 -5.00 -17.14
CA LEU A 445 -7.82 -5.02 -17.92
C LEU A 445 -8.19 -3.60 -18.34
N LEU A 446 -8.40 -3.39 -19.64
CA LEU A 446 -8.90 -2.14 -20.21
C LEU A 446 -10.23 -2.37 -20.95
N ASP A 447 -11.09 -1.36 -20.98
CA ASP A 447 -12.28 -1.37 -21.82
C ASP A 447 -11.98 -0.98 -23.29
N GLY A 448 -13.02 -0.88 -24.13
CA GLY A 448 -12.87 -0.46 -25.53
C GLY A 448 -12.41 0.99 -25.73
N ALA A 449 -12.47 1.84 -24.70
CA ALA A 449 -11.92 3.19 -24.70
C ALA A 449 -10.45 3.24 -24.24
N GLY A 450 -9.94 2.14 -23.68
CA GLY A 450 -8.61 2.04 -23.10
C GLY A 450 -8.58 2.42 -21.61
N GLU A 451 -9.73 2.62 -20.97
CA GLU A 451 -9.82 2.91 -19.54
C GLU A 451 -9.66 1.62 -18.72
N ARG A 452 -8.95 1.68 -17.59
CA ARG A 452 -8.74 0.52 -16.71
C ARG A 452 -10.03 0.16 -15.99
N ILE A 453 -10.42 -1.11 -16.02
CA ILE A 453 -11.69 -1.61 -15.43
C ILE A 453 -11.52 -2.70 -14.35
N GLY A 454 -10.28 -3.10 -14.04
CA GLY A 454 -10.00 -4.15 -13.06
C GLY A 454 -9.79 -3.64 -11.63
N SER A 455 -10.20 -4.43 -10.64
CA SER A 455 -10.08 -4.14 -9.20
C SER A 455 -8.80 -4.71 -8.56
N GLY A 456 -8.09 -5.62 -9.22
CA GLY A 456 -6.84 -6.17 -8.70
C GLY A 456 -6.15 -7.16 -9.64
N SER A 457 -4.92 -7.52 -9.29
CA SER A 457 -4.15 -8.58 -9.95
C SER A 457 -3.40 -9.45 -8.94
N PHE A 458 -3.31 -10.74 -9.21
CA PHE A 458 -2.54 -11.71 -8.41
C PHE A 458 -1.49 -12.36 -9.30
N ASN A 459 -0.24 -12.40 -8.85
CA ASN A 459 0.85 -12.98 -9.61
C ASN A 459 1.30 -14.31 -8.99
N PHE A 460 1.35 -15.36 -9.79
CA PHE A 460 1.80 -16.69 -9.41
C PHE A 460 2.95 -17.11 -10.34
N SER A 461 4.12 -17.37 -9.77
CA SER A 461 5.26 -17.91 -10.51
C SER A 461 5.54 -19.34 -10.07
N THR A 462 5.65 -20.28 -11.01
CA THR A 462 6.01 -21.68 -10.74
C THR A 462 6.95 -22.20 -11.82
N GLY A 463 8.24 -22.24 -11.53
CA GLY A 463 9.25 -22.63 -12.49
C GLY A 463 9.35 -21.60 -13.62
N SER A 464 9.15 -22.05 -14.87
CA SER A 464 9.16 -21.17 -16.05
C SER A 464 7.77 -20.67 -16.44
N ARG A 465 6.80 -20.67 -15.51
CA ARG A 465 5.44 -20.20 -15.79
C ARG A 465 5.10 -19.09 -14.82
N THR A 466 4.75 -17.94 -15.36
CA THR A 466 4.19 -16.80 -14.64
C THR A 466 2.72 -16.68 -15.02
N ARG A 467 1.83 -16.54 -14.05
CA ARG A 467 0.39 -16.36 -14.24
C ARG A 467 -0.06 -15.13 -13.48
N ILE A 468 -0.58 -14.14 -14.20
CA ILE A 468 -1.20 -12.96 -13.60
C ILE A 468 -2.72 -13.08 -13.76
N VAL A 469 -3.43 -13.27 -12.65
CA VAL A 469 -4.90 -13.31 -12.62
C VAL A 469 -5.41 -11.89 -12.45
N LEU A 470 -6.17 -11.39 -13.42
CA LEU A 470 -6.78 -10.06 -13.42
C LEU A 470 -8.26 -10.18 -13.06
N GLN A 471 -8.71 -9.37 -12.09
CA GLN A 471 -10.08 -9.39 -11.61
C GLN A 471 -10.81 -8.08 -11.89
N SER A 472 -12.12 -8.17 -12.12
CA SER A 472 -13.04 -7.04 -12.27
C SER A 472 -14.26 -7.28 -11.38
N ASP A 473 -14.81 -6.21 -10.81
CA ASP A 473 -16.04 -6.29 -10.02
C ASP A 473 -17.29 -6.35 -10.91
N GLU A 474 -17.14 -5.96 -12.18
CA GLU A 474 -18.19 -5.97 -13.19
C GLU A 474 -17.90 -7.04 -14.26
N PRO A 475 -18.94 -7.58 -14.93
CA PRO A 475 -18.76 -8.49 -16.06
C PRO A 475 -17.85 -7.88 -17.13
N LEU A 476 -16.88 -8.67 -17.59
CA LEU A 476 -15.93 -8.23 -18.61
C LEU A 476 -16.65 -7.83 -19.91
N PRO A 477 -16.37 -6.63 -20.46
CA PRO A 477 -17.05 -6.15 -21.66
C PRO A 477 -16.61 -6.92 -22.92
N ASP A 478 -17.46 -6.97 -23.95
CA ASP A 478 -17.16 -7.69 -25.20
C ASP A 478 -15.96 -7.10 -25.96
N ASP A 479 -15.67 -5.81 -25.76
CA ASP A 479 -14.52 -5.09 -26.34
C ASP A 479 -13.32 -4.99 -25.40
N LEU A 480 -13.25 -5.89 -24.40
CA LEU A 480 -12.14 -6.00 -23.46
C LEU A 480 -10.79 -6.03 -24.18
N GLN A 481 -9.86 -5.24 -23.66
CA GLN A 481 -8.46 -5.26 -24.02
C GLN A 481 -7.62 -5.65 -22.80
N VAL A 482 -6.44 -6.23 -23.05
CA VAL A 482 -5.48 -6.53 -21.97
C VAL A 482 -4.18 -5.80 -22.29
N ARG A 483 -3.76 -4.91 -21.40
CA ARG A 483 -2.44 -4.27 -21.46
C ARG A 483 -1.43 -5.18 -20.78
N ILE A 484 -0.29 -5.40 -21.42
CA ILE A 484 0.78 -6.26 -20.91
C ILE A 484 2.09 -5.49 -20.94
N THR A 485 2.81 -5.51 -19.82
CA THR A 485 4.10 -4.82 -19.63
C THR A 485 5.19 -5.84 -19.33
N LEU A 486 6.29 -5.76 -20.08
CA LEU A 486 7.42 -6.69 -19.98
C LEU A 486 8.59 -6.08 -19.19
N ALA A 487 9.18 -6.83 -18.26
CA ALA A 487 10.29 -6.34 -17.44
C ALA A 487 11.64 -6.32 -18.20
N GLY A 488 11.90 -7.27 -19.09
CA GLY A 488 13.22 -7.45 -19.74
C GLY A 488 13.58 -6.47 -20.87
N ASN A 489 12.70 -5.52 -21.23
CA ASN A 489 12.88 -4.60 -22.36
C ASN A 489 12.82 -3.14 -21.91
N GLU A 490 13.70 -2.79 -20.97
CA GLU A 490 13.82 -1.42 -20.51
C GLU A 490 14.51 -0.55 -21.57
N ARG A 491 13.97 0.65 -21.77
CA ARG A 491 14.54 1.68 -22.63
C ARG A 491 14.52 3.02 -21.94
N THR A 492 15.46 3.87 -22.31
CA THR A 492 15.47 5.26 -21.86
C THR A 492 14.92 6.14 -22.97
N LEU A 493 13.79 6.76 -22.68
CA LEU A 493 13.10 7.68 -23.58
C LEU A 493 13.56 9.10 -23.26
N PHE A 494 14.02 9.80 -24.30
CA PHE A 494 14.36 11.21 -24.21
C PHE A 494 13.14 12.06 -24.59
N VAL A 495 12.68 12.88 -23.66
CA VAL A 495 11.53 13.78 -23.83
C VAL A 495 12.04 15.21 -24.01
N PRO A 496 12.08 15.73 -25.25
CA PRO A 496 12.45 17.12 -25.48
C PRO A 496 11.36 18.06 -24.97
N LEU A 497 11.77 19.14 -24.32
CA LEU A 497 10.87 20.23 -23.89
C LEU A 497 11.15 21.45 -24.78
N ASP A 498 10.12 22.02 -25.40
CA ASP A 498 10.19 23.26 -26.18
C ASP A 498 8.83 23.97 -26.15
N PHE A 499 8.67 24.88 -25.20
CA PHE A 499 7.47 25.70 -25.02
C PHE A 499 7.77 27.15 -25.40
N GLU A 500 6.78 27.83 -26.00
CA GLU A 500 6.84 29.23 -26.39
C GLU A 500 5.65 30.01 -25.79
N ASP A 501 5.88 31.27 -25.44
CA ASP A 501 4.83 32.21 -24.97
C ASP A 501 3.97 31.67 -23.79
N VAL A 502 4.60 31.01 -22.82
CA VAL A 502 3.92 30.40 -21.65
C VAL A 502 3.51 31.50 -20.66
N PRO A 503 2.22 31.76 -20.42
CA PRO A 503 1.79 32.83 -19.53
C PRO A 503 2.21 32.55 -18.09
N ILE A 504 2.67 33.60 -17.38
CA ILE A 504 2.88 33.55 -15.93
C ILE A 504 1.57 33.95 -15.27
N VAL A 505 0.86 32.98 -14.70
CA VAL A 505 -0.43 33.22 -14.07
C VAL A 505 -0.26 33.77 -12.65
N ASP A 506 -1.04 34.79 -12.35
CA ASP A 506 -1.39 35.17 -10.98
C ASP A 506 -2.68 34.41 -10.66
N GLU A 507 -2.66 33.44 -9.75
CA GLU A 507 -3.92 32.86 -9.28
C GLU A 507 -4.77 33.95 -8.61
N GLN A 508 -6.09 33.87 -8.81
CA GLN A 508 -7.07 34.90 -8.43
C GLN A 508 -7.64 34.74 -7.02
#